data_AF-A0A0S8CP48-F1
#
_entry.id   AF-A0A0S8CP48-F1
#
_cell.length_a   1.000
_cell.length_b   1.000
_cell.length_c   1.000
_cell.angle_alpha   90.00
_cell.angle_beta   90.00
_cell.angle_gamma   90.00
#
_symmetry.space_group_name_H-M   'P 1'
#
loop_
_entity.id
_entity.type
_entity.pdbx_description
1 polymer ?
#
loop_
_entity_poly.entity_id
_entity_poly.type
_entity_poly.pdbx_seq_one_letter_code
_entity_poly.pdbx_strand_id
1 'polypeptide(L)'
;MEKVIISHLSVFILFVLGYNSASAETRRIELNFVNQTLSATIKSAPLRTVIAEIEEEKGVWFKLWLRGEDSLLDEKVSVRFKNLPVKEGLDRIFSPLNHCLVFDQDGNLSGVVLFGKPEPRRDWSRRRRVTPRRTPSRYRRQ
;
A
#
# COMPACT_ATOMS: atom_id res chain seq x y z
N MET A 1 -20.06 40.69 51.60
CA MET A 1 -20.61 39.94 50.46
C MET A 1 -19.46 39.59 49.53
N GLU A 2 -18.71 38.54 49.90
CA GLU A 2 -17.54 38.07 49.15
C GLU A 2 -17.95 36.93 48.22
N LYS A 3 -17.52 37.03 46.97
CA LYS A 3 -17.89 36.13 45.88
C LYS A 3 -17.06 34.85 45.98
N VAL A 4 -17.67 33.75 46.40
CA VAL A 4 -17.10 32.40 46.26
C VAL A 4 -17.31 31.95 44.81
N ILE A 5 -16.34 32.25 43.95
CA ILE A 5 -16.26 31.72 42.58
C ILE A 5 -15.10 30.73 42.53
N ILE A 6 -15.23 29.61 43.22
CA ILE A 6 -14.26 28.51 43.15
C ILE A 6 -15.05 27.21 43.28
N SER A 7 -15.61 26.67 42.19
CA SER A 7 -15.92 25.22 42.10
C SER A 7 -16.38 24.73 40.73
N HIS A 8 -15.81 25.18 39.61
CA HIS A 8 -16.05 24.50 38.31
C HIS A 8 -14.80 24.26 37.47
N LEU A 9 -13.63 24.76 37.90
CA LEU A 9 -12.38 24.60 37.16
C LEU A 9 -11.68 23.24 37.37
N SER A 10 -12.19 22.38 38.25
CA SER A 10 -11.48 21.18 38.70
C SER A 10 -11.79 19.92 37.90
N VAL A 11 -12.81 19.91 37.03
CA VAL A 11 -13.22 18.70 36.29
C VAL A 11 -12.65 18.69 34.85
N PHE A 12 -12.24 19.84 34.31
CA PHE A 12 -11.73 19.93 32.94
C PHE A 12 -10.25 19.49 32.80
N ILE A 13 -9.49 19.48 33.89
CA ILE A 13 -8.05 19.16 33.85
C ILE A 13 -7.78 17.64 33.92
N LEU A 14 -8.77 16.83 34.29
CA LEU A 14 -8.66 15.36 34.30
C LEU A 14 -8.99 14.70 32.96
N PHE A 15 -9.50 15.44 31.96
CA PHE A 15 -9.80 14.89 30.64
C PHE A 15 -8.61 14.98 29.65
N VAL A 16 -7.58 15.74 29.97
CA VAL A 16 -6.45 16.00 29.06
C VAL A 16 -5.28 15.01 29.24
N LEU A 17 -5.26 14.24 30.32
CA LEU A 17 -4.18 13.29 30.62
C LEU A 17 -4.42 11.85 30.11
N GLY A 18 -5.53 11.60 29.40
CA GLY A 18 -5.96 10.25 28.99
C GLY A 18 -5.55 9.76 27.60
N TYR A 19 -4.90 10.57 26.75
CA TYR A 19 -4.67 10.23 25.33
C TYR A 19 -3.21 10.07 24.92
N ASN A 20 -2.27 9.90 25.85
CA ASN A 20 -0.92 9.48 25.50
C ASN A 20 -0.69 8.01 25.87
N SER A 21 -1.52 7.12 25.31
CA SER A 21 -1.04 5.78 24.98
C SER A 21 -0.10 5.90 23.77
N ALA A 22 1.07 6.51 23.99
CA ALA A 22 2.21 6.31 23.12
C ALA A 22 2.65 4.86 23.34
N SER A 23 1.95 3.94 22.66
CA SER A 23 2.42 2.57 22.46
C SER A 23 3.83 2.70 21.93
N ALA A 24 4.81 2.30 22.73
CA ALA A 24 6.16 2.05 22.27
C ALA A 24 6.14 0.77 21.40
N GLU A 25 5.34 0.81 20.34
CA GLU A 25 5.38 -0.14 19.25
C GLU A 25 6.79 -0.01 18.68
N THR A 26 7.54 -1.11 18.61
CA THR A 26 8.72 -1.16 17.74
C THR A 26 8.22 -0.77 16.35
N ARG A 27 8.46 0.47 15.89
CA ARG A 27 7.85 1.00 14.66
C ARG A 27 8.22 0.09 13.50
N ARG A 28 7.29 -0.79 13.13
CA ARG A 28 7.44 -1.72 11.99
C ARG A 28 7.28 -0.97 10.67
N ILE A 29 6.74 0.24 10.73
CA ILE A 29 6.47 1.12 9.61
C ILE A 29 7.09 2.47 9.95
N GLU A 30 7.98 2.94 9.10
CA GLU A 30 8.50 4.30 9.11
C GLU A 30 8.29 4.86 7.71
N LEU A 31 7.43 5.86 7.58
CA LEU A 31 7.17 6.60 6.34
C LEU A 31 7.62 8.04 6.55
N ASN A 32 8.31 8.61 5.58
CA ASN A 32 8.68 10.00 5.61
C ASN A 32 8.49 10.63 4.23
N PHE A 33 7.59 11.59 4.16
CA PHE A 33 7.27 12.30 2.95
C PHE A 33 7.81 13.73 2.99
N VAL A 34 8.83 14.02 2.17
CA VAL A 34 9.47 15.34 2.09
C VAL A 34 9.60 15.76 0.64
N ASN A 35 9.14 16.97 0.30
CA ASN A 35 9.35 17.58 -1.03
C ASN A 35 9.06 16.63 -2.21
N GLN A 36 7.86 16.03 -2.24
CA GLN A 36 7.44 15.03 -3.25
C GLN A 36 8.27 13.75 -3.33
N THR A 37 9.08 13.47 -2.31
CA THR A 37 9.79 12.21 -2.13
C THR A 37 9.25 11.42 -0.94
N LEU A 38 9.41 10.11 -0.99
CA LEU A 38 9.07 9.15 0.03
C LEU A 38 10.33 8.36 0.42
N SER A 39 10.58 8.27 1.72
CA SER A 39 11.44 7.26 2.32
C SER A 39 10.58 6.31 3.12
N ALA A 40 10.82 5.00 3.01
CA ALA A 40 10.06 4.01 3.73
C ALA A 40 10.97 2.92 4.30
N THR A 41 10.72 2.54 5.54
CA THR A 41 11.21 1.31 6.16
C THR A 41 10.01 0.55 6.69
N ILE A 42 9.58 -0.49 5.98
CA ILE A 42 8.48 -1.37 6.38
C ILE A 42 9.06 -2.76 6.65
N LYS A 43 8.89 -3.25 7.88
CA LYS A 43 9.40 -4.53 8.36
C LYS A 43 8.23 -5.49 8.63
N SER A 44 7.86 -6.26 7.60
CA SER A 44 6.87 -7.34 7.69
C SER A 44 5.56 -6.89 8.35
N ALA A 45 4.98 -5.82 7.80
CA ALA A 45 3.75 -5.22 8.29
C ALA A 45 2.56 -5.59 7.40
N PRO A 46 1.35 -5.87 7.96
CA PRO A 46 0.15 -6.08 7.16
C PRO A 46 -0.14 -4.87 6.26
N LEU A 47 -0.54 -5.13 5.02
CA LEU A 47 -0.83 -4.07 4.06
C LEU A 47 -1.92 -3.11 4.56
N ARG A 48 -2.92 -3.62 5.28
CA ARG A 48 -3.97 -2.82 5.94
C ARG A 48 -3.38 -1.75 6.86
N THR A 49 -2.37 -2.12 7.65
CA THR A 49 -1.70 -1.19 8.57
C THR A 49 -0.87 -0.17 7.79
N VAL A 50 -0.19 -0.59 6.72
CA VAL A 50 0.55 0.33 5.84
C VAL A 50 -0.36 1.35 5.17
N ILE A 51 -1.55 0.93 4.71
CA ILE A 51 -2.56 1.83 4.12
C ILE A 51 -2.99 2.87 5.15
N ALA A 52 -3.38 2.43 6.35
CA ALA A 52 -3.81 3.33 7.42
C ALA A 52 -2.73 4.38 7.77
N GLU A 53 -1.46 3.98 7.83
CA GLU A 53 -0.35 4.91 8.07
C GLU A 53 -0.20 5.95 6.94
N ILE A 54 -0.36 5.54 5.68
CA ILE A 54 -0.31 6.46 4.53
C ILE A 54 -1.51 7.43 4.56
N GLU A 55 -2.69 6.95 4.90
CA GLU A 55 -3.89 7.79 5.06
C GLU A 55 -3.68 8.85 6.15
N GLU A 56 -3.12 8.46 7.29
CA GLU A 56 -2.85 9.37 8.41
C GLU A 56 -1.76 10.41 8.08
N GLU A 57 -0.64 9.99 7.51
CA GLU A 57 0.50 10.88 7.19
C GLU A 57 0.21 11.86 6.04
N LYS A 58 -0.70 11.52 5.12
CA LYS A 58 -0.95 12.32 3.91
C LYS A 58 -2.36 12.83 3.71
N GLY A 59 -3.35 12.37 4.49
CA GLY A 59 -4.76 12.70 4.25
C GLY A 59 -5.27 12.21 2.90
N VAL A 60 -4.68 11.14 2.37
CA VAL A 60 -5.01 10.54 1.08
C VAL A 60 -6.16 9.58 1.26
N TRP A 61 -7.09 9.49 0.31
CA TRP A 61 -8.16 8.49 0.36
C TRP A 61 -7.74 7.18 -0.33
N PHE A 62 -8.17 6.04 0.22
CA PHE A 62 -8.05 4.75 -0.45
C PHE A 62 -9.39 4.18 -0.91
N LYS A 63 -9.40 3.56 -2.09
CA LYS A 63 -10.51 2.73 -2.58
C LYS A 63 -10.02 1.30 -2.81
N LEU A 64 -10.73 0.34 -2.23
CA LEU A 64 -10.39 -1.08 -2.29
C LEU A 64 -11.37 -1.81 -3.20
N TRP A 65 -10.89 -2.33 -4.33
CA TRP A 65 -11.65 -3.11 -5.32
C TRP A 65 -11.08 -4.53 -5.42
N LEU A 66 -11.22 -5.29 -4.33
CA LEU A 66 -10.53 -6.57 -4.17
C LEU A 66 -11.31 -7.82 -4.64
N ARG A 67 -12.51 -7.69 -5.23
CA ARG A 67 -13.31 -8.83 -5.77
C ARG A 67 -13.37 -10.09 -4.87
N GLY A 68 -13.44 -9.92 -3.55
CA GLY A 68 -13.46 -11.02 -2.57
C GLY A 68 -12.09 -11.50 -2.08
N GLU A 69 -11.01 -10.84 -2.50
CA GLU A 69 -9.63 -11.10 -2.08
C GLU A 69 -9.23 -10.21 -0.88
N ASP A 70 -10.13 -10.01 0.09
CA ASP A 70 -9.88 -9.10 1.23
C ASP A 70 -8.71 -9.54 2.11
N SER A 71 -8.38 -10.84 2.09
CA SER A 71 -7.20 -11.40 2.77
C SER A 71 -5.88 -10.84 2.26
N LEU A 72 -5.85 -10.22 1.07
CA LEU A 72 -4.67 -9.53 0.54
C LEU A 72 -4.24 -8.35 1.42
N LEU A 73 -5.17 -7.77 2.18
CA LEU A 73 -4.88 -6.68 3.11
C LEU A 73 -4.10 -7.16 4.34
N ASP A 74 -4.17 -8.45 4.65
CA ASP A 74 -3.47 -9.04 5.79
C ASP A 74 -2.09 -9.60 5.38
N GLU A 75 -1.79 -9.63 4.08
CA GLU A 75 -0.46 -9.98 3.57
C GLU A 75 0.59 -8.99 4.06
N LYS A 76 1.75 -9.52 4.46
CA LYS A 76 2.83 -8.71 5.02
C LYS A 76 3.71 -8.16 3.91
N VAL A 77 3.93 -6.86 3.92
CA VAL A 77 4.85 -6.17 3.03
C VAL A 77 6.15 -5.85 3.79
N SER A 78 7.27 -5.94 3.09
CA SER A 78 8.57 -5.50 3.57
C SER A 78 9.28 -4.72 2.48
N VAL A 79 9.56 -3.45 2.72
CA VAL A 79 10.26 -2.59 1.77
C VAL A 79 11.21 -1.67 2.52
N ARG A 80 12.31 -1.32 1.87
CA ARG A 80 13.23 -0.31 2.38
C ARG A 80 13.77 0.52 1.22
N PHE A 81 13.55 1.83 1.28
CA PHE A 81 14.11 2.78 0.33
C PHE A 81 14.17 4.18 0.94
N LYS A 82 14.95 5.05 0.30
CA LYS A 82 15.10 6.45 0.70
C LYS A 82 14.95 7.37 -0.49
N ASN A 83 14.30 8.50 -0.27
CA ASN A 83 14.19 9.64 -1.19
C ASN A 83 13.75 9.26 -2.61
N LEU A 84 12.79 8.34 -2.75
CA LEU A 84 12.20 8.04 -4.05
C LEU A 84 11.09 9.05 -4.37
N PRO A 85 10.84 9.38 -5.64
CA PRO A 85 9.62 10.09 -6.02
C PRO A 85 8.39 9.37 -5.43
N VAL A 86 7.42 10.11 -4.89
CA VAL A 86 6.24 9.53 -4.24
C VAL A 86 5.59 8.44 -5.09
N LYS A 87 5.43 8.69 -6.40
CA LYS A 87 4.92 7.71 -7.35
C LYS A 87 5.71 6.40 -7.30
N GLU A 88 7.03 6.46 -7.45
CA GLU A 88 7.88 5.26 -7.47
C GLU A 88 7.90 4.55 -6.12
N GLY A 89 7.90 5.30 -5.01
CA GLY A 89 7.83 4.74 -3.67
C GLY A 89 6.54 3.95 -3.43
N LEU A 90 5.40 4.48 -3.85
CA LEU A 90 4.10 3.80 -3.74
C LEU A 90 3.98 2.64 -4.72
N ASP A 91 4.49 2.78 -5.94
CA ASP A 91 4.57 1.68 -6.90
C ASP A 91 5.34 0.48 -6.30
N ARG A 92 6.40 0.74 -5.53
CA ARG A 92 7.14 -0.32 -4.82
C ARG A 92 6.35 -0.93 -3.67
N ILE A 93 5.71 -0.10 -2.83
CA ILE A 93 4.90 -0.57 -1.69
C ILE A 93 3.75 -1.45 -2.17
N PHE A 94 3.04 -1.02 -3.21
CA PHE A 94 1.86 -1.70 -3.73
C PHE A 94 2.15 -2.65 -4.90
N SER A 95 3.41 -2.92 -5.23
CA SER A 95 3.80 -3.84 -6.29
C SER A 95 3.14 -5.24 -6.26
N PRO A 96 2.74 -5.82 -5.10
CA PRO A 96 2.01 -7.09 -5.10
C PRO A 96 0.57 -6.99 -5.65
N LEU A 97 0.03 -5.78 -5.75
CA LEU A 97 -1.33 -5.50 -6.19
C LEU A 97 -1.34 -4.69 -7.48
N ASN A 98 -2.35 -4.89 -8.30
CA ASN A 98 -2.70 -3.90 -9.29
C ASN A 98 -3.16 -2.64 -8.57
N HIS A 99 -2.69 -1.47 -8.98
CA HIS A 99 -3.05 -0.21 -8.32
C HIS A 99 -3.08 0.96 -9.30
N CYS A 100 -3.78 2.02 -8.91
CA CYS A 100 -3.81 3.30 -9.60
C CYS A 100 -3.57 4.42 -8.59
N LEU A 101 -2.66 5.33 -8.93
CA LEU A 101 -2.34 6.52 -8.13
C LEU A 101 -3.01 7.73 -8.76
N VAL A 102 -3.73 8.51 -7.95
CA VAL A 102 -4.44 9.72 -8.37
C VAL A 102 -3.70 10.92 -7.82
N PHE A 103 -3.31 11.84 -8.69
CA PHE A 103 -2.64 13.08 -8.35
C PHE A 103 -3.52 14.27 -8.72
N ASP A 104 -3.43 15.34 -7.93
CA ASP A 104 -4.07 16.63 -8.25
C ASP A 104 -3.26 17.42 -9.30
N GLN A 105 -3.73 18.65 -9.58
CA GLN A 105 -3.10 19.54 -10.55
C GLN A 105 -1.70 20.00 -10.15
N ASP A 106 -1.40 19.98 -8.84
CA ASP A 106 -0.10 20.37 -8.28
C ASP A 106 0.87 19.17 -8.18
N GLY A 107 0.43 17.99 -8.62
CA GLY A 107 1.20 16.74 -8.57
C GLY A 107 1.27 16.11 -7.19
N ASN A 108 0.43 16.54 -6.24
CA ASN A 108 0.32 15.89 -4.94
C ASN A 108 -0.56 14.65 -5.03
N LEU A 109 -0.21 13.61 -4.27
CA LEU A 109 -1.04 12.42 -4.19
C LEU A 109 -2.37 12.76 -3.52
N SER A 110 -3.47 12.52 -4.21
CA SER A 110 -4.82 12.74 -3.68
C SER A 110 -5.52 11.43 -3.34
N GLY A 111 -5.20 10.34 -4.04
CA GLY A 111 -5.89 9.06 -3.85
C GLY A 111 -5.14 7.83 -4.35
N VAL A 112 -5.50 6.68 -3.81
CA VAL A 112 -5.01 5.38 -4.28
C VAL A 112 -6.18 4.42 -4.47
N VAL A 113 -6.22 3.74 -5.62
CA VAL A 113 -7.14 2.63 -5.87
C VAL A 113 -6.35 1.34 -5.91
N LEU A 114 -6.69 0.41 -5.03
CA LEU A 114 -6.08 -0.93 -5.01
C LEU A 114 -7.05 -1.93 -5.63
N PHE A 115 -6.54 -2.70 -6.58
CA PHE A 115 -7.21 -3.82 -7.20
C PHE A 115 -6.56 -5.12 -6.69
N GLY A 116 -7.25 -6.24 -6.87
CA GLY A 116 -6.70 -7.56 -6.52
C GLY A 116 -5.38 -7.87 -7.23
N LYS A 117 -4.91 -9.11 -7.05
CA LYS A 117 -3.60 -9.50 -7.57
C LYS A 117 -3.49 -9.36 -9.10
N PRO A 118 -2.29 -9.03 -9.63
CA PRO A 118 -2.04 -9.11 -11.06
C PRO A 118 -2.29 -10.53 -11.54
N GLU A 119 -3.06 -10.66 -12.63
CA GLU A 119 -3.29 -11.96 -13.25
C GLU A 119 -1.93 -12.57 -13.61
N PRO A 120 -1.62 -13.81 -13.21
CA PRO A 120 -0.37 -14.43 -13.59
C PRO A 120 -0.30 -14.44 -15.11
N ARG A 121 0.74 -13.79 -15.67
CA ARG A 121 0.97 -13.75 -17.11
C ARG A 121 0.97 -15.18 -17.62
N ARG A 122 -0.13 -15.61 -18.25
CA ARG A 122 -0.19 -16.91 -18.91
C ARG A 122 0.91 -16.90 -19.96
N ASP A 123 1.90 -17.76 -19.78
CA ASP A 123 3.05 -17.87 -20.65
C ASP A 123 2.60 -18.35 -22.03
N TRP A 124 2.24 -17.39 -22.90
CA TRP A 124 1.79 -17.63 -24.27
C TRP A 124 2.86 -18.32 -25.13
N SER A 125 4.12 -18.40 -24.66
CA SER A 125 5.19 -19.08 -25.36
C SER A 125 5.03 -20.61 -25.38
N ARG A 126 4.29 -21.22 -24.43
CA ARG A 126 4.10 -22.68 -24.37
C ARG A 126 3.04 -23.24 -25.33
N ARG A 127 2.22 -22.40 -25.98
CA ARG A 127 1.20 -22.86 -26.96
C ARG A 127 1.73 -23.04 -28.38
N ARG A 128 2.96 -22.59 -28.68
CA ARG A 128 3.62 -22.87 -29.96
C ARG A 128 4.45 -24.17 -29.91
N ARG A 129 3.88 -25.27 -29.43
CA ARG A 129 4.36 -26.59 -29.87
C ARG A 129 3.80 -26.84 -31.26
N VAL A 130 4.57 -26.37 -32.24
CA VAL A 130 4.47 -26.73 -33.66
C VAL A 130 4.37 -28.25 -33.73
N THR A 131 3.23 -28.77 -34.17
CA THR A 131 3.12 -30.17 -34.57
C THR A 131 4.18 -30.44 -35.65
N PRO A 132 5.06 -31.44 -35.50
CA PRO A 132 5.98 -31.81 -36.56
C PRO A 132 5.15 -32.23 -37.77
N ARG A 133 5.22 -31.44 -38.84
CA ARG A 133 4.61 -31.76 -40.13
C ARG A 133 5.32 -33.02 -40.63
N ARG A 134 4.65 -34.17 -40.55
CA ARG A 134 5.16 -35.45 -41.09
C ARG A 134 5.43 -35.27 -42.58
N THR A 135 6.70 -35.22 -42.95
CA THR A 135 7.13 -35.27 -44.36
C THR A 135 6.73 -36.63 -44.93
N PRO A 136 6.00 -36.70 -46.06
CA PRO A 136 5.71 -37.98 -46.68
C PRO A 136 7.01 -38.56 -47.25
N SER A 137 7.36 -39.75 -46.78
CA SER A 137 8.42 -40.60 -47.30
C SER A 137 8.20 -40.84 -48.81
N ARG A 138 9.06 -40.26 -49.65
CA ARG A 138 9.16 -40.64 -51.06
C ARG A 138 9.80 -42.03 -51.12
N TYR A 139 8.96 -43.04 -51.27
CA TYR A 139 9.40 -44.39 -51.62
C TYR A 139 10.01 -44.34 -53.03
N ARG A 140 11.34 -44.49 -53.10
CA ARG A 140 12.11 -44.56 -54.35
C ARG A 140 12.05 -46.01 -54.84
N ARG A 141 11.26 -46.25 -55.90
CA ARG A 141 11.24 -47.53 -56.62
C ARG A 141 12.63 -47.80 -57.21
N GLN A 142 13.14 -49.02 -57.00
CA GLN A 142 14.04 -49.70 -57.93
C GLN A 142 13.23 -50.80 -58.60
#